data_AF-A0A960MXU1-F1
#
_entry.id   AF-A0A960MXU1-F1
#
_cell.length_a   1.000
_cell.length_b   1.000
_cell.length_c   1.000
_cell.angle_alpha   90.00
_cell.angle_beta   90.00
_cell.angle_gamma   90.00
#
_symmetry.space_group_name_H-M   'P 1'
#
loop_
_entity.id
_entity.type
_entity.pdbx_description
1 polymer ?
#
loop_
_entity_poly.entity_id
_entity_poly.type
_entity_poly.pdbx_seq_one_letter_code
_entity_poly.pdbx_strand_id
1 'polypeptide(L)'
;EWDNPAKGSHEYRDYLIRAFNDDIGYDQFLKEQLAGDLLPEQRIHPNEQTCENLIAPMFYHLGEHRHGSSRAFNGVHQEMVNNKIEALSKAFLATTVACARCHDHKLEAVSQREYYALAAMLTEPRWTTRVADAPDKNAAAITKLKELRHAIRQELAALWSNSSELHPMNIQKWAETNRHLLENAKPSEIAYPLGRLVNEARWTVPTELR
;
A
#
# COMPACT_ATOMS: atom_id res chain seq x y z
N GLU A 1 -24.68 -10.71 7.74
CA GLU A 1 -24.45 -9.46 7.00
C GLU A 1 -23.26 -8.80 7.66
N TRP A 2 -22.12 -8.72 6.97
CA TRP A 2 -20.91 -8.12 7.52
C TRP A 2 -20.79 -6.76 6.86
N ASP A 3 -20.64 -5.67 7.61
CA ASP A 3 -20.29 -4.36 7.04
C ASP A 3 -18.78 -4.30 6.80
N ASN A 4 -18.35 -3.65 5.72
CA ASN A 4 -16.92 -3.40 5.49
C ASN A 4 -16.59 -2.08 6.18
N PRO A 5 -15.93 -2.06 7.34
CA PRO A 5 -15.62 -0.80 7.99
C PRO A 5 -14.69 0.00 7.10
N ALA A 6 -15.01 1.28 6.89
CA ALA A 6 -14.11 2.25 6.29
C ALA A 6 -12.95 2.51 7.25
N LYS A 7 -11.97 1.60 7.28
CA LYS A 7 -10.76 1.72 8.09
C LYS A 7 -10.04 3.01 7.70
N GLY A 8 -9.67 3.84 8.66
CA GLY A 8 -9.09 5.16 8.39
C GLY A 8 -10.10 6.33 8.46
N SER A 9 -11.41 6.06 8.56
CA SER A 9 -12.43 7.11 8.35
C SER A 9 -12.43 8.17 9.44
N HIS A 10 -12.02 7.82 10.66
CA HIS A 10 -11.90 8.79 11.75
C HIS A 10 -10.67 9.68 11.56
N GLU A 11 -9.59 9.16 11.00
CA GLU A 11 -8.40 9.92 10.65
C GLU A 11 -8.71 10.96 9.57
N TYR A 12 -9.49 10.59 8.54
CA TYR A 12 -9.96 11.55 7.54
C TYR A 12 -10.91 12.60 8.12
N ARG A 13 -11.84 12.21 8.98
CA ARG A 13 -12.70 13.16 9.72
C ARG A 13 -11.85 14.15 10.52
N ASP A 14 -10.88 13.66 11.28
CA ASP A 14 -10.06 14.49 12.15
C ASP A 14 -9.13 15.39 11.32
N TYR A 15 -8.63 14.91 10.18
CA TYR A 15 -7.95 15.73 9.17
C TYR A 15 -8.84 16.88 8.70
N LEU A 16 -10.11 16.63 8.34
CA LEU A 16 -11.02 17.69 7.90
C LEU A 16 -11.22 18.75 9.00
N ILE A 17 -11.45 18.30 10.24
CA ILE A 17 -11.62 19.19 11.39
C ILE A 17 -10.39 20.09 11.54
N ARG A 18 -9.19 19.51 11.50
CA ARG A 18 -7.93 20.28 11.59
C ARG A 18 -7.75 21.21 10.39
N ALA A 19 -7.96 20.74 9.17
CA ALA A 19 -7.84 21.55 7.96
C ALA A 19 -8.74 22.79 7.99
N PHE A 20 -9.99 22.65 8.45
CA PHE A 20 -10.90 23.79 8.60
C PHE A 20 -10.53 24.68 9.79
N ASN A 21 -10.14 24.11 10.94
CA ASN A 21 -9.74 24.90 12.11
C ASN A 21 -8.43 25.69 11.88
N ASP A 22 -7.52 25.14 11.07
CA ASP A 22 -6.25 25.77 10.69
C ASP A 22 -6.43 26.77 9.52
N ASP A 23 -7.65 26.95 9.01
CA ASP A 23 -7.99 27.81 7.87
C ASP A 23 -7.07 27.56 6.65
N ILE A 24 -6.81 26.28 6.32
CA ILE A 24 -5.95 25.98 5.17
C ILE A 24 -6.58 26.52 3.88
N GLY A 25 -5.78 27.14 3.02
CA GLY A 25 -6.27 27.70 1.77
C GLY A 25 -6.93 26.64 0.88
N TYR A 26 -8.01 27.02 0.17
CA TYR A 26 -8.76 26.10 -0.68
C TYR A 26 -7.88 25.39 -1.73
N ASP A 27 -6.89 26.08 -2.32
CA ASP A 27 -5.93 25.47 -3.26
C ASP A 27 -5.13 24.35 -2.60
N GLN A 28 -4.66 24.55 -1.37
CA GLN A 28 -3.95 23.52 -0.61
C GLN A 28 -4.89 22.36 -0.26
N PHE A 29 -6.10 22.65 0.24
CA PHE A 29 -7.10 21.63 0.53
C PHE A 29 -7.42 20.78 -0.70
N LEU A 30 -7.65 21.40 -1.85
CA LEU A 30 -7.91 20.72 -3.12
C LEU A 30 -6.75 19.80 -3.53
N LYS A 31 -5.52 20.31 -3.49
CA LYS A 31 -4.31 19.53 -3.81
C LYS A 31 -4.16 18.31 -2.90
N GLU A 32 -4.40 18.48 -1.61
CA GLU A 32 -4.32 17.39 -0.63
C GLU A 32 -5.37 16.31 -0.93
N GLN A 33 -6.62 16.70 -1.21
CA GLN A 33 -7.70 15.76 -1.51
C GLN A 33 -7.46 14.93 -2.78
N LEU A 34 -6.92 15.56 -3.83
CA LEU A 34 -6.73 14.92 -5.13
C LEU A 34 -5.41 14.16 -5.26
N ALA A 35 -4.34 14.66 -4.64
CA ALA A 35 -2.98 14.20 -4.89
C ALA A 35 -2.04 14.42 -3.67
N GLY A 36 -2.59 14.43 -2.46
CA GLY A 36 -1.82 14.73 -1.25
C GLY A 36 -0.62 13.79 -1.02
N ASP A 37 -0.69 12.54 -1.48
CA ASP A 37 0.41 11.57 -1.43
C ASP A 37 1.55 11.83 -2.43
N LEU A 38 1.30 12.69 -3.42
CA LEU A 38 2.24 13.11 -4.47
C LEU A 38 2.85 14.50 -4.20
N LEU A 39 2.43 15.19 -3.13
CA LEU A 39 2.98 16.50 -2.79
C LEU A 39 4.44 16.38 -2.35
N PRO A 40 5.35 17.25 -2.86
CA PRO A 40 6.76 17.19 -2.52
C PRO A 40 7.03 17.60 -1.07
N GLU A 41 6.25 18.55 -0.55
CA GLU A 41 6.32 19.02 0.82
C GLU A 41 5.16 18.43 1.62
N GLN A 42 5.47 17.80 2.76
CA GLN A 42 4.48 17.23 3.65
C GLN A 42 4.00 18.28 4.64
N ARG A 43 2.69 18.42 4.77
CA ARG A 43 2.09 19.28 5.79
C ARG A 43 1.99 18.50 7.09
N ILE A 44 2.87 18.81 8.03
CA ILE A 44 2.92 18.13 9.33
C ILE A 44 2.04 18.89 10.32
N HIS A 45 1.09 18.20 10.93
CA HIS A 45 0.36 18.77 12.07
C HIS A 45 1.25 18.72 13.33
N PRO A 46 1.51 19.86 13.99
CA PRO A 46 2.55 19.96 15.02
C PRO A 46 2.26 19.11 16.25
N ASN A 47 0.99 19.00 16.66
CA ASN A 47 0.63 18.30 17.90
C ASN A 47 0.47 16.79 17.69
N GLU A 48 -0.17 16.39 16.60
CA GLU A 48 -0.43 14.97 16.27
C GLU A 48 0.81 14.28 15.65
N GLN A 49 1.76 15.09 15.16
CA GLN A 49 2.93 14.62 14.41
C GLN A 49 2.49 13.72 13.24
N THR A 50 1.52 14.20 12.47
CA THR A 50 0.93 13.49 11.33
C THR A 50 1.13 14.28 10.03
N CYS A 51 1.40 13.57 8.93
CA CYS A 51 1.41 14.10 7.58
C CYS A 51 -0.02 14.21 7.07
N GLU A 52 -0.63 15.38 7.24
CA GLU A 52 -2.04 15.63 6.93
C GLU A 52 -2.36 15.38 5.45
N ASN A 53 -1.46 15.77 4.55
CA ASN A 53 -1.61 15.53 3.12
C ASN A 53 -1.64 14.04 2.74
N LEU A 54 -1.10 13.12 3.56
CA LEU A 54 -1.20 11.69 3.30
C LEU A 54 -2.57 11.10 3.66
N ILE A 55 -3.33 11.79 4.51
CA ILE A 55 -4.65 11.36 4.97
C ILE A 55 -5.72 11.78 3.95
N ALA A 56 -5.58 12.97 3.36
CA ALA A 56 -6.58 13.59 2.49
C ALA A 56 -7.05 12.73 1.28
N PRO A 57 -6.20 11.97 0.57
CA PRO A 57 -6.64 11.11 -0.54
C PRO A 57 -7.65 10.02 -0.13
N MET A 58 -7.85 9.81 1.17
CA MET A 58 -8.91 8.95 1.70
C MET A 58 -10.32 9.38 1.27
N PHE A 59 -10.52 10.62 0.81
CA PHE A 59 -11.75 11.07 0.14
C PHE A 59 -12.27 10.05 -0.90
N TYR A 60 -11.38 9.51 -1.72
CA TYR A 60 -11.74 8.52 -2.74
C TYR A 60 -12.14 7.14 -2.17
N HIS A 61 -11.88 6.90 -0.88
CA HIS A 61 -12.20 5.65 -0.20
C HIS A 61 -13.53 5.70 0.57
N LEU A 62 -14.14 6.88 0.74
CA LEU A 62 -15.41 7.03 1.48
C LEU A 62 -16.67 6.66 0.67
N GLY A 63 -16.52 5.88 -0.41
CA GLY A 63 -17.61 5.41 -1.26
C GLY A 63 -18.15 4.03 -0.88
N GLU A 64 -19.18 3.60 -1.61
CA GLU A 64 -19.77 2.26 -1.44
C GLU A 64 -18.73 1.15 -1.69
N HIS A 65 -18.64 0.23 -0.73
CA HIS A 65 -17.88 -1.02 -0.84
C HIS A 65 -18.80 -2.19 -0.50
N ARG A 66 -19.00 -3.14 -1.42
CA ARG A 66 -19.77 -4.36 -1.13
C ARG A 66 -18.86 -5.56 -0.89
N HIS A 67 -19.32 -6.46 -0.02
CA HIS A 67 -18.71 -7.76 0.19
C HIS A 67 -19.10 -8.73 -0.92
N GLY A 68 -18.09 -9.28 -1.59
CA GLY A 68 -18.27 -10.35 -2.57
C GLY A 68 -17.39 -10.17 -3.79
N SER A 69 -16.32 -10.96 -3.89
CA SER A 69 -15.58 -11.12 -5.14
C SER A 69 -16.33 -12.06 -6.07
N SER A 70 -17.54 -11.69 -6.50
CA SER A 70 -18.16 -12.39 -7.63
C SER A 70 -17.46 -11.89 -8.88
N ARG A 71 -16.44 -12.64 -9.34
CA ARG A 71 -15.77 -12.40 -10.64
C ARG A 71 -16.77 -12.30 -11.81
N ALA A 72 -17.99 -12.81 -11.62
CA ALA A 72 -19.11 -12.76 -12.55
C ALA A 72 -19.95 -11.46 -12.50
N PHE A 73 -19.95 -10.70 -11.39
CA PHE A 73 -20.71 -9.46 -11.24
C PHE A 73 -19.76 -8.28 -10.98
N ASN A 74 -19.22 -7.73 -12.06
CA ASN A 74 -18.34 -6.57 -12.08
C ASN A 74 -19.04 -5.23 -11.72
N GLY A 75 -20.28 -5.26 -11.22
CA GLY A 75 -21.10 -4.06 -10.98
C GLY A 75 -20.63 -3.21 -9.81
N VAL A 76 -20.14 -3.83 -8.72
CA VAL A 76 -19.68 -3.11 -7.52
C VAL A 76 -18.51 -2.19 -7.83
N HIS A 77 -17.61 -2.63 -8.71
CA HIS A 77 -16.47 -1.82 -9.12
C HIS A 77 -16.92 -0.59 -9.92
N GLN A 78 -17.89 -0.75 -10.82
CA GLN A 78 -18.43 0.35 -11.64
C GLN A 78 -19.21 1.35 -10.79
N GLU A 79 -20.02 0.90 -9.83
CA GLU A 79 -20.73 1.80 -8.90
C GLU A 79 -19.78 2.54 -7.97
N MET A 80 -18.73 1.88 -7.47
CA MET A 80 -17.68 2.54 -6.69
C MET A 80 -16.98 3.64 -7.52
N VAL A 81 -16.66 3.35 -8.78
CA VAL A 81 -16.05 4.34 -9.69
C VAL A 81 -17.02 5.49 -9.98
N ASN A 82 -18.30 5.20 -10.23
CA ASN A 82 -19.35 6.19 -10.39
C ASN A 82 -19.45 7.12 -9.17
N ASN A 83 -19.46 6.55 -7.95
CA ASN A 83 -19.49 7.33 -6.71
C ASN A 83 -18.29 8.27 -6.59
N LYS A 84 -17.09 7.82 -6.97
CA LYS A 84 -15.89 8.68 -6.99
C LYS A 84 -16.02 9.82 -8.01
N ILE A 85 -16.50 9.52 -9.22
CA ILE A 85 -16.71 10.53 -10.27
C ILE A 85 -17.73 11.57 -9.80
N GLU A 86 -18.85 11.12 -9.23
CA GLU A 86 -19.88 12.02 -8.71
C GLU A 86 -19.36 12.89 -7.57
N ALA A 87 -18.68 12.30 -6.58
CA ALA A 87 -18.13 13.05 -5.46
C ALA A 87 -17.09 14.08 -5.94
N LEU A 88 -16.16 13.67 -6.81
CA LEU A 88 -15.14 14.53 -7.39
C LEU A 88 -15.76 15.71 -8.16
N SER A 89 -16.68 15.42 -9.08
CA SER A 89 -17.29 16.44 -9.94
C SER A 89 -18.13 17.44 -9.14
N LYS A 90 -18.95 16.95 -8.20
CA LYS A 90 -19.78 17.82 -7.36
C LYS A 90 -18.95 18.66 -6.39
N ALA A 91 -17.97 18.05 -5.71
CA ALA A 91 -17.22 18.73 -4.65
C ALA A 91 -16.18 19.71 -5.19
N PHE A 92 -15.51 19.38 -6.31
CA PHE A 92 -14.33 20.11 -6.76
C PHE A 92 -14.49 20.77 -8.13
N LEU A 93 -15.41 20.29 -8.97
CA LEU A 93 -15.70 20.91 -10.27
C LEU A 93 -16.99 21.72 -10.27
N ALA A 94 -17.73 21.71 -9.14
CA ALA A 94 -19.02 22.36 -8.98
C ALA A 94 -20.05 22.01 -10.09
N THR A 95 -19.96 20.79 -10.65
CA THR A 95 -20.84 20.33 -11.73
C THR A 95 -21.22 18.87 -11.55
N THR A 96 -22.28 18.42 -12.22
CA THR A 96 -22.68 17.01 -12.22
C THR A 96 -22.40 16.40 -13.58
N VAL A 97 -21.64 15.32 -13.62
CA VAL A 97 -21.35 14.59 -14.87
C VAL A 97 -22.05 13.23 -14.96
N ALA A 98 -22.95 12.91 -14.04
CA ALA A 98 -23.61 11.60 -13.96
C ALA A 98 -24.42 11.24 -15.22
N CYS A 99 -25.03 12.22 -15.89
CA CYS A 99 -25.74 11.96 -17.16
C CYS A 99 -24.79 11.49 -18.28
N ALA A 100 -23.53 11.97 -18.26
CA ALA A 100 -22.50 11.61 -19.23
C ALA A 100 -22.19 10.09 -19.23
N ARG A 101 -22.60 9.36 -18.19
CA ARG A 101 -22.47 7.91 -18.09
C ARG A 101 -23.14 7.17 -19.25
N CYS A 102 -24.34 7.59 -19.65
CA CYS A 102 -25.16 6.85 -20.62
C CYS A 102 -25.21 7.50 -22.01
N HIS A 103 -25.01 8.81 -22.08
CA HIS A 103 -25.02 9.62 -23.30
C HIS A 103 -24.25 10.92 -23.03
N ASP A 104 -23.86 11.69 -24.05
CA ASP A 104 -23.24 13.01 -23.82
C ASP A 104 -24.10 13.89 -22.91
N HIS A 105 -23.47 14.63 -21.99
CA HIS A 105 -24.18 15.41 -20.98
C HIS A 105 -25.16 16.39 -21.65
N LYS A 106 -26.40 16.46 -21.13
CA LYS A 106 -27.49 17.19 -21.78
C LYS A 106 -27.25 18.70 -21.88
N LEU A 107 -26.62 19.28 -20.86
CA LEU A 107 -26.52 20.74 -20.68
C LEU A 107 -25.08 21.26 -20.70
N GLU A 108 -24.12 20.38 -20.42
CA GLU A 108 -22.72 20.76 -20.22
C GLU A 108 -21.89 20.13 -21.33
N ALA A 109 -20.76 20.75 -21.69
CA ALA A 109 -19.85 20.23 -22.71
C ALA A 109 -18.99 19.07 -22.16
N VAL A 110 -19.64 17.99 -21.73
CA VAL A 110 -19.00 16.76 -21.25
C VAL A 110 -19.53 15.58 -22.06
N SER A 111 -18.67 15.02 -22.89
CA SER A 111 -18.99 13.82 -23.67
C SER A 111 -18.96 12.56 -22.81
N GLN A 112 -19.68 11.53 -23.26
CA GLN A 112 -19.60 10.20 -22.67
C GLN A 112 -18.17 9.65 -22.71
N ARG A 113 -17.41 9.99 -23.75
CA ARG A 113 -15.99 9.63 -23.87
C ARG A 113 -15.17 10.21 -22.72
N GLU A 114 -15.35 11.48 -22.37
CA GLU A 114 -14.64 12.12 -21.27
C GLU A 114 -15.03 11.53 -19.91
N TYR A 115 -16.31 11.20 -19.72
CA TYR A 115 -16.77 10.49 -18.52
C TYR A 115 -16.02 9.16 -18.34
N TYR A 116 -15.92 8.34 -19.39
CA TYR A 116 -15.21 7.06 -19.30
C TYR A 116 -13.69 7.21 -19.26
N ALA A 117 -13.12 8.30 -19.78
CA ALA A 117 -11.70 8.62 -19.59
C ALA A 117 -11.39 8.90 -18.12
N LEU A 118 -12.25 9.67 -17.43
CA LEU A 118 -12.13 9.89 -15.99
C LEU A 118 -12.35 8.60 -15.19
N ALA A 119 -13.32 7.77 -15.59
CA ALA A 119 -13.53 6.45 -15.00
C ALA A 119 -12.27 5.57 -15.09
N ALA A 120 -11.62 5.52 -16.25
CA ALA A 120 -10.38 4.77 -16.43
C ALA A 120 -9.29 5.27 -15.46
N MET A 121 -9.07 6.57 -15.39
CA MET A 121 -8.10 7.18 -14.47
C MET A 121 -8.38 6.85 -13.00
N LEU A 122 -9.64 6.77 -12.56
CA LEU A 122 -10.01 6.42 -11.18
C LEU A 122 -10.01 4.91 -10.89
N THR A 123 -9.86 4.05 -11.91
CA THR A 123 -9.72 2.60 -11.77
C THR A 123 -8.27 2.11 -11.70
N GLU A 124 -7.32 2.89 -12.22
CA GLU A 124 -5.90 2.50 -12.26
C GLU A 124 -5.19 2.53 -10.89
N PRO A 125 -5.39 3.54 -10.02
CA PRO A 125 -4.68 3.62 -8.75
C PRO A 125 -4.94 2.41 -7.86
N ARG A 126 -3.85 1.86 -7.31
CA ARG A 126 -3.92 0.80 -6.30
C ARG A 126 -3.90 1.40 -4.91
N TRP A 127 -4.90 1.04 -4.12
CA TRP A 127 -4.97 1.40 -2.71
C TRP A 127 -3.89 0.66 -1.93
N THR A 128 -3.08 1.43 -1.18
CA THR A 128 -2.07 0.89 -0.28
C THR A 128 -2.19 1.57 1.06
N THR A 129 -1.93 0.82 2.13
CA THR A 129 -1.83 1.40 3.47
C THR A 129 -0.53 2.17 3.58
N ARG A 130 -0.61 3.44 3.98
CA ARG A 130 0.56 4.26 4.31
C ARG A 130 0.51 4.67 5.77
N VAL A 131 1.70 4.80 6.37
CA VAL A 131 1.85 5.38 7.71
C VAL A 131 1.75 6.89 7.55
N ALA A 132 0.80 7.50 8.27
CA ALA A 132 0.59 8.95 8.27
C ALA A 132 1.43 9.67 9.33
N ASP A 133 2.23 8.95 10.12
CA ASP A 133 3.14 9.58 11.08
C ASP A 133 4.19 10.44 10.38
N ALA A 134 4.55 11.57 11.02
CA ALA A 134 5.66 12.40 10.59
C ALA A 134 6.96 11.57 10.50
N PRO A 135 7.87 11.86 9.54
CA PRO A 135 9.05 11.03 9.26
C PRO A 135 9.88 10.65 10.49
N ASP A 136 10.05 11.58 11.42
CA ASP A 136 10.92 11.41 12.58
C ASP A 136 10.19 10.96 13.86
N LYS A 137 8.85 10.91 13.86
CA LYS A 137 8.04 10.58 15.05
C LYS A 137 8.47 9.27 15.71
N ASN A 138 8.79 8.28 14.88
CA ASN A 138 9.15 6.93 15.33
C ASN A 138 10.65 6.61 15.17
N ALA A 139 11.51 7.59 14.91
CA ALA A 139 12.93 7.34 14.57
C ALA A 139 13.69 6.56 15.66
N ALA A 140 13.47 6.88 16.93
CA ALA A 140 14.10 6.19 18.06
C ALA A 140 13.62 4.73 18.17
N ALA A 141 12.31 4.50 18.05
CA ALA A 141 11.74 3.15 18.08
C ALA A 141 12.24 2.31 16.89
N ILE A 142 12.27 2.89 15.69
CA ILE A 142 12.79 2.22 14.48
C ILE A 142 14.28 1.88 14.66
N THR A 143 15.08 2.77 15.22
CA THR A 143 16.49 2.52 15.51
C THR A 143 16.63 1.35 16.48
N LYS A 144 15.85 1.36 17.57
CA LYS A 144 15.88 0.26 18.53
C LYS A 144 15.45 -1.08 17.93
N LEU A 145 14.42 -1.08 17.09
CA LEU A 145 13.96 -2.28 16.39
C LEU A 145 15.04 -2.81 15.42
N LYS A 146 15.80 -1.93 14.76
CA LYS A 146 16.92 -2.34 13.89
C LYS A 146 18.04 -3.00 14.69
N GLU A 147 18.42 -2.41 15.83
CA GLU A 147 19.41 -3.00 16.75
C GLU A 147 18.97 -4.37 17.26
N LEU A 148 17.74 -4.47 17.78
CA LEU A 148 17.19 -5.73 18.28
C LEU A 148 17.12 -6.79 17.18
N ARG A 149 16.71 -6.41 15.96
CA ARG A 149 16.70 -7.32 14.81
C ARG A 149 18.10 -7.84 14.51
N HIS A 150 19.14 -7.03 14.65
CA HIS A 150 20.52 -7.46 14.45
C HIS A 150 20.96 -8.43 15.54
N ALA A 151 20.73 -8.11 16.81
CA ALA A 151 21.06 -8.97 17.94
C ALA A 151 20.35 -10.34 17.87
N ILE A 152 19.03 -10.34 17.62
CA ILE A 152 18.24 -11.57 17.46
C ILE A 152 18.77 -12.42 16.31
N ARG A 153 19.19 -11.80 15.20
CA ARG A 153 19.77 -12.53 14.07
C ARG A 153 21.10 -13.20 14.43
N GLN A 154 21.95 -12.53 15.22
CA GLN A 154 23.21 -13.11 15.68
C GLN A 154 22.97 -14.30 16.62
N GLU A 155 22.07 -14.15 17.59
CA GLU A 155 21.68 -15.21 18.52
C GLU A 155 21.06 -16.41 17.79
N LEU A 156 20.11 -16.16 16.88
CA LEU A 156 19.52 -17.22 16.05
C LEU A 156 20.58 -17.91 15.19
N ALA A 157 21.51 -17.17 14.60
CA ALA A 157 22.59 -17.77 13.81
C ALA A 157 23.50 -18.66 14.66
N ALA A 158 23.84 -18.25 15.88
CA ALA A 158 24.63 -19.05 16.82
C ALA A 158 23.89 -20.33 17.23
N LEU A 159 22.61 -20.21 17.60
CA LEU A 159 21.77 -21.35 17.97
C LEU A 159 21.60 -22.34 16.80
N TRP A 160 21.37 -21.85 15.58
CA TRP A 160 21.22 -22.70 14.41
C TRP A 160 22.53 -23.36 13.98
N SER A 161 23.66 -22.67 14.13
CA SER A 161 24.99 -23.24 13.84
C SER A 161 25.36 -24.37 14.81
N ASN A 162 24.92 -24.25 16.07
CA ASN A 162 25.13 -25.28 17.10
C ASN A 162 24.09 -26.42 17.05
N SER A 163 23.02 -26.28 16.26
CA SER A 163 22.05 -27.35 16.04
C SER A 163 22.62 -28.40 15.10
N SER A 164 22.70 -29.65 15.54
CA SER A 164 23.23 -30.76 14.75
C SER A 164 22.44 -30.99 13.45
N GLU A 165 21.14 -30.72 13.42
CA GLU A 165 20.28 -30.90 12.23
C GLU A 165 20.53 -29.85 11.14
N LEU A 166 20.84 -28.61 11.54
CA LEU A 166 21.09 -27.49 10.65
C LEU A 166 22.59 -27.18 10.46
N HIS A 167 23.45 -28.06 10.97
CA HIS A 167 24.88 -27.92 10.83
C HIS A 167 25.25 -27.79 9.34
N PRO A 168 26.19 -26.90 8.98
CA PRO A 168 26.53 -26.64 7.60
C PRO A 168 26.72 -27.86 6.70
N MET A 169 27.49 -28.83 7.17
CA MET A 169 27.74 -30.03 6.40
C MET A 169 26.47 -30.87 6.13
N ASN A 170 25.47 -30.82 7.01
CA ASN A 170 24.20 -31.53 6.81
C ASN A 170 23.30 -30.83 5.79
N ILE A 171 23.27 -29.49 5.78
CA ILE A 171 22.54 -28.71 4.77
C ILE A 171 23.18 -28.91 3.39
N GLN A 172 24.51 -28.89 3.28
CA GLN A 172 25.20 -29.18 2.02
C GLN A 172 24.91 -30.60 1.53
N LYS A 173 25.02 -31.60 2.41
CA LYS A 173 24.72 -33.00 2.07
C LYS A 173 23.26 -33.17 1.63
N TRP A 174 22.31 -32.53 2.33
CA TRP A 174 20.91 -32.53 1.93
C TRP A 174 20.71 -31.86 0.57
N ALA A 175 21.34 -30.71 0.32
CA ALA A 175 21.24 -29.98 -0.94
C ALA A 175 21.84 -30.76 -2.11
N GLU A 176 22.96 -31.46 -1.90
CA GLU A 176 23.54 -32.38 -2.88
C GLU A 176 22.61 -33.55 -3.19
N THR A 177 22.00 -34.16 -2.16
CA THR A 177 21.05 -35.26 -2.30
C THR A 177 19.78 -34.81 -3.05
N ASN A 178 19.37 -33.55 -2.88
CA ASN A 178 18.16 -32.96 -3.45
C ASN A 178 18.44 -32.02 -4.62
N ARG A 179 19.62 -32.09 -5.23
CA ARG A 179 20.06 -31.18 -6.30
C ARG A 179 19.07 -31.09 -7.47
N HIS A 180 18.44 -32.21 -7.82
CA HIS A 180 17.41 -32.29 -8.85
C HIS A 180 16.18 -31.41 -8.59
N LEU A 181 15.86 -31.11 -7.32
CA LEU A 181 14.77 -30.21 -6.93
C LEU A 181 15.20 -28.73 -6.94
N LEU A 182 16.50 -28.46 -6.84
CA LEU A 182 17.05 -27.11 -6.66
C LEU A 182 17.52 -26.47 -7.98
N GLU A 183 18.13 -27.25 -8.89
CA GLU A 183 18.73 -26.72 -10.13
C GLU A 183 17.71 -26.17 -11.14
N ASN A 184 16.50 -26.74 -11.15
CA ASN A 184 15.45 -26.39 -12.11
C ASN A 184 14.23 -25.71 -11.45
N ALA A 185 14.37 -25.30 -10.19
CA ALA A 185 13.28 -24.67 -9.47
C ALA A 185 12.85 -23.37 -10.19
N LYS A 186 11.54 -23.18 -10.35
CA LYS A 186 10.96 -21.97 -10.95
C LYS A 186 10.73 -20.90 -9.89
N PRO A 187 10.71 -19.60 -10.22
CA PRO A 187 10.46 -18.52 -9.25
C PRO A 187 9.20 -18.67 -8.40
N SER A 188 8.19 -19.41 -8.88
CA SER A 188 6.95 -19.72 -8.17
C SER A 188 7.05 -20.88 -7.17
N GLU A 189 8.14 -21.65 -7.19
CA GLU A 189 8.32 -22.85 -6.39
C GLU A 189 9.12 -22.56 -5.12
N ILE A 190 8.75 -23.21 -4.00
CA ILE A 190 9.39 -23.03 -2.68
C ILE A 190 10.89 -23.37 -2.72
N ALA A 191 11.30 -24.24 -3.64
CA ALA A 191 12.69 -24.64 -3.82
C ALA A 191 13.57 -23.55 -4.46
N TYR A 192 12.99 -22.55 -5.13
CA TYR A 192 13.76 -21.55 -5.89
C TYR A 192 14.66 -20.64 -5.04
N PRO A 193 14.19 -20.07 -3.92
CA PRO A 193 15.07 -19.29 -3.03
C PRO A 193 16.24 -20.13 -2.48
N LEU A 194 15.98 -21.41 -2.15
CA LEU A 194 17.00 -22.35 -1.65
C LEU A 194 18.01 -22.72 -2.73
N GLY A 195 17.55 -23.00 -3.96
CA GLY A 195 18.43 -23.31 -5.09
C GLY A 195 19.33 -22.13 -5.44
N ARG A 196 18.80 -20.90 -5.42
CA ARG A 196 19.61 -19.69 -5.56
C ARG A 196 20.66 -19.55 -4.46
N LEU A 197 20.28 -19.72 -3.19
CA LEU A 197 21.20 -19.61 -2.06
C LEU A 197 22.34 -20.64 -2.16
N VAL A 198 22.05 -21.88 -2.53
CA VAL A 198 23.06 -22.95 -2.66
C VAL A 198 23.98 -22.75 -3.87
N ASN A 199 23.46 -22.19 -4.98
CA ASN A 199 24.22 -22.03 -6.22
C ASN A 199 24.97 -20.67 -6.33
N GLU A 200 24.40 -19.58 -5.81
CA GLU A 200 25.01 -18.23 -5.85
C GLU A 200 25.95 -18.00 -4.66
N ALA A 201 25.61 -18.50 -3.46
CA ALA A 201 26.56 -18.51 -2.37
C ALA A 201 27.45 -19.74 -2.57
N ARG A 202 28.71 -19.54 -2.97
CA ARG A 202 29.76 -20.48 -2.56
C ARG A 202 29.68 -20.53 -1.04
N TRP A 203 28.96 -21.50 -0.49
CA TRP A 203 28.77 -21.65 0.93
C TRP A 203 30.06 -22.19 1.54
N THR A 204 31.10 -21.34 1.52
CA THR A 204 32.34 -21.55 2.23
C THR A 204 32.03 -21.26 3.68
N VAL A 205 32.12 -22.27 4.53
CA VAL A 205 32.11 -22.09 5.99
C VAL A 205 33.10 -20.96 6.29
N PRO A 206 32.67 -19.84 6.88
CA PRO A 206 33.60 -18.77 7.25
C PRO A 206 34.69 -19.38 8.14
N THR A 207 35.95 -19.18 7.78
CA THR A 207 37.11 -19.68 8.55
C THR A 207 37.17 -19.13 9.98
N GLU A 208 36.34 -18.13 10.28
CA GLU A 208 36.17 -17.49 11.59
C GLU A 208 35.33 -18.33 12.58
N LEU A 209 34.77 -19.47 12.14
CA LEU A 209 34.00 -20.41 12.96
C LEU A 209 34.74 -21.76 13.18
N ARG A 210 36.07 -21.78 13.11
CA ARG A 210 36.92 -22.91 13.52
C ARG A 210 37.70 -22.58 14.78
#